data_AF-A0A927ACI7-F1
#
_entry.id   AF-A0A927ACI7-F1
#
_cell.length_a   1.000
_cell.length_b   1.000
_cell.length_c   1.000
_cell.angle_alpha   90.00
_cell.angle_beta   90.00
_cell.angle_gamma   90.00
#
_symmetry.space_group_name_H-M   'P 1'
#
loop_
_entity.id
_entity.type
_entity.pdbx_description
1 polymer ?
#
loop_
_entity_poly.entity_id
_entity_poly.type
_entity_poly.pdbx_seq_one_letter_code
_entity_poly.pdbx_strand_id
1 'polypeptide(L)' 'MPKPSTSTNDVHKPISTASREVQQIIQRVLEIEKERLDKNERSPVNDEILKIIKEVVQ' A
#
# COMPACT_ATOMS: atom_id res chain seq x y z
N MET A 1 -15.18 -21.99 -14.47
CA MET A 1 -14.95 -20.59 -14.91
C MET A 1 -13.47 -20.28 -14.75
N PRO A 2 -12.75 -19.79 -15.78
CA PRO A 2 -11.36 -19.36 -15.60
C PRO A 2 -11.34 -18.05 -14.79
N LYS A 3 -10.49 -17.98 -13.76
CA LYS A 3 -10.27 -16.73 -13.01
C LYS A 3 -9.66 -15.69 -13.96
N PRO A 4 -10.18 -14.45 -14.01
CA PRO A 4 -9.56 -13.41 -14.82
C PRO A 4 -8.13 -13.20 -14.30
N SER A 5 -7.15 -13.38 -15.18
CA SER A 5 -5.76 -13.01 -14.92
C SER A 5 -5.72 -11.51 -14.75
N THR A 6 -5.64 -11.02 -13.52
CA THR A 6 -5.48 -9.59 -13.24
C THR A 6 -4.25 -9.11 -13.99
N SER A 7 -4.45 -8.26 -14.99
CA SER A 7 -3.34 -7.67 -15.73
C SER A 7 -2.54 -6.80 -14.77
N THR A 8 -1.22 -6.76 -14.88
CA THR A 8 -0.37 -5.94 -14.00
C THR A 8 -0.85 -4.48 -13.94
N ASN A 9 -1.39 -3.97 -15.06
CA ASN A 9 -2.00 -2.65 -15.17
C ASN A 9 -3.18 -2.43 -14.22
N ASP A 10 -4.03 -3.43 -13.97
CA ASP A 10 -5.18 -3.29 -13.08
C ASP A 10 -4.76 -3.17 -11.60
N VAL A 11 -3.62 -3.76 -11.23
CA VAL A 11 -3.06 -3.69 -9.87
C VAL A 11 -2.50 -2.29 -9.57
N HIS A 12 -2.02 -1.58 -10.60
CA HIS A 12 -1.45 -0.22 -10.48
C HIS A 12 -2.48 0.92 -10.61
N LYS A 13 -3.73 0.63 -11.00
CA LYS A 13 -4.79 1.65 -11.09
C LYS A 13 -4.92 2.49 -9.81
N PRO A 14 -4.98 1.91 -8.60
CA PRO A 14 -5.10 2.71 -7.37
C PRO A 14 -3.95 3.72 -7.19
N ILE A 15 -2.76 3.42 -7.70
CA ILE A 15 -1.60 4.32 -7.61
C ILE A 15 -1.76 5.53 -8.54
N SER A 16 -2.42 5.35 -9.69
CA SER A 16 -2.55 6.38 -10.74
C SER A 16 -3.91 7.10 -10.74
N THR A 17 -4.96 6.48 -10.21
CA THR A 17 -6.35 6.96 -10.33
C THR A 17 -7.05 7.20 -9.00
N ALA A 18 -6.48 6.80 -7.85
CA ALA A 18 -7.13 7.04 -6.57
C ALA A 18 -7.05 8.50 -6.12
N SER A 19 -7.81 8.85 -5.08
CA SER A 19 -7.71 10.17 -4.45
C SER A 19 -6.30 10.42 -3.89
N ARG A 20 -5.94 11.70 -3.72
CA ARG A 20 -4.63 12.07 -3.15
C ARG A 20 -4.34 11.39 -1.82
N GLU A 21 -5.34 11.29 -0.95
CA GLU A 21 -5.23 10.62 0.34
C GLU A 21 -4.84 9.15 0.17
N VAL A 22 -5.55 8.43 -0.71
CA VAL A 22 -5.26 7.02 -0.98
C VAL A 22 -3.88 6.84 -1.61
N GLN A 23 -3.48 7.72 -2.54
CA GLN A 23 -2.13 7.70 -3.12
C GLN A 23 -1.05 7.92 -2.05
N GLN A 24 -1.26 8.85 -1.11
CA GLN A 24 -0.33 9.11 0.00
C GLN A 24 -0.21 7.91 0.94
N ILE A 25 -1.33 7.26 1.26
CA ILE A 25 -1.35 6.04 2.08
C ILE A 25 -0.53 4.94 1.36
N ILE A 26 -0.80 4.69 0.08
CA ILE A 26 -0.08 3.67 -0.70
C ILE A 26 1.43 3.96 -0.70
N GLN A 27 1.83 5.21 -0.97
CA GLN A 27 3.24 5.60 -1.01
C GLN A 27 3.95 5.33 0.32
N ARG A 28 3.36 5.75 1.45
CA ARG A 28 3.95 5.56 2.78
C ARG A 28 4.02 4.09 3.18
N VAL A 29 3.02 3.29 2.83
CA VAL A 29 3.03 1.85 3.09
C VAL A 29 4.13 1.15 2.27
N LEU A 30 4.32 1.54 1.00
CA LEU A 30 5.40 0.99 0.16
C LEU A 30 6.80 1.32 0.72
N GLU A 31 6.99 2.52 1.27
CA GLU A 31 8.24 2.91 1.93
C GLU A 31 8.54 2.04 3.14
N ILE A 32 7.55 1.82 4.02
CA ILE A 32 7.69 0.92 5.16
C ILE A 32 8.01 -0.50 4.70
N GLU A 33 7.28 -1.04 3.74
CA GLU A 33 7.53 -2.42 3.30
C GLU A 33 8.87 -2.60 2.61
N LYS A 34 9.38 -1.57 1.92
CA LYS A 34 10.74 -1.58 1.41
C LYS A 34 11.76 -1.68 2.55
N GLU A 35 11.64 -0.84 3.57
CA GLU A 35 12.54 -0.90 4.74
C GLU A 35 12.48 -2.25 5.46
N ARG A 36 11.29 -2.83 5.57
CA ARG A 36 11.10 -4.14 6.21
C ARG A 36 11.71 -5.26 5.38
N LEU A 37 11.58 -5.23 4.06
CA LEU A 37 12.27 -6.17 3.17
C LEU A 37 13.79 -6.04 3.29
N ASP A 38 14.31 -4.81 3.29
CA ASP A 38 15.74 -4.53 3.45
C ASP A 38 16.27 -5.06 4.79
N LYS A 39 15.47 -4.99 5.86
CA LYS A 39 15.80 -5.49 7.21
C LYS A 39 15.42 -6.96 7.42
N ASN A 40 14.81 -7.63 6.44
CA ASN A 40 14.18 -8.96 6.57
C ASN A 40 13.25 -9.07 7.80
N GLU A 41 12.53 -8.00 8.08
CA GLU A 41 11.70 -7.85 9.27
C GLU A 41 10.28 -8.39 9.04
N ARG A 42 9.88 -9.39 9.82
CA ARG A 42 8.58 -10.08 9.69
C ARG A 42 7.57 -9.70 10.79
N SER A 43 7.82 -8.61 11.51
CA SER A 43 6.93 -8.08 12.54
C SER A 43 5.56 -7.65 11.97
N PRO A 44 4.49 -7.60 12.78
CA PRO A 44 3.21 -7.04 12.32
C PRO A 44 3.33 -5.56 11.97
N VAL A 45 2.73 -5.13 10.86
CA VAL A 45 2.76 -3.72 10.37
C VAL A 45 1.40 -3.01 10.52
N ASN A 46 0.39 -3.72 11.01
CA ASN A 46 -0.99 -3.24 11.01
C ASN A 46 -1.16 -1.92 11.78
N ASP A 47 -0.45 -1.75 12.90
CA ASP A 47 -0.53 -0.54 13.72
C ASP A 47 0.09 0.67 13.00
N GLU A 48 1.17 0.45 12.25
CA GLU A 48 1.81 1.48 11.43
C GLU A 48 0.92 1.89 10.26
N ILE A 49 0.30 0.93 9.58
CA ILE A 49 -0.68 1.21 8.51
C ILE A 49 -1.86 1.99 9.08
N LEU A 50 -2.40 1.57 10.23
CA LEU A 50 -3.52 2.26 10.87
C LEU A 50 -3.16 3.70 11.24
N LYS A 51 -1.94 3.92 11.74
CA LYS A 51 -1.41 5.26 12.04
C LYS A 51 -1.33 6.11 10.78
N ILE A 52 -0.76 5.58 9.68
CA ILE A 52 -0.70 6.29 8.38
C ILE A 52 -2.09 6.72 7.92
N ILE A 53 -3.07 5.81 7.97
CA ILE A 53 -4.44 6.13 7.53
C ILE A 53 -5.03 7.27 8.36
N LYS A 54 -4.90 7.20 9.69
CA LYS A 54 -5.40 8.26 10.59
C LYS A 54 -4.71 9.61 10.36
N GLU A 55 -3.42 9.61 10.06
CA GLU A 55 -2.68 10.84 9.77
C GLU A 55 -3.09 11.48 8.44
N VAL A 56 -3.39 10.68 7.42
CA VAL A 56 -3.73 11.19 6.09
C VAL A 56 -5.19 11.61 5.99
N VAL A 57 -6.10 10.93 6.70
CA VAL A 57 -7.55 11.12 6.56
C VAL A 57 -8.13 12.18 7.53
N GLN A 58 -7.44 12.52 8.62
CA GLN A 58 -7.77 13.56 9.64
C GLN A 58 -9.27 13.85 9.84
#